data_AF-A0A3B8R5N1-F1
#
_entry.id   AF-A0A3B8R5N1-F1
#
_cell.length_a   1.000
_cell.length_b   1.000
_cell.length_c   1.000
_cell.angle_alpha   90.00
_cell.angle_beta   90.00
_cell.angle_gamma   90.00
#
_symmetry.space_group_name_H-M   'P 1'
#
loop_
_entity.id
_entity.type
_entity.pdbx_description
1 polymer ?
#
loop_
_entity_poly.entity_id
_entity_poly.type
_entity_poly.pdbx_seq_one_letter_code
_entity_poly.pdbx_strand_id
1 'polypeptide(L)'
;MRLTEPRINPVEESDWTESQRALLAPQVMRGRVQNIFLTLANHEALAKRWMVFANHILHKSKLSPRDREILILRVGWLCQSGYEWGQHVLIGQKAG
;
A
#
# COMPACT_ATOMS: atom_id res chain seq x y z
N MET A 1 3.01 7.05 14.91
CA MET A 1 4.31 6.61 15.49
C MET A 1 5.21 6.12 14.36
N ARG A 2 6.40 6.71 14.17
CA ARG A 2 7.41 6.18 13.24
C ARG A 2 8.29 5.20 14.00
N LEU A 3 8.31 3.94 13.58
CA LEU A 3 9.20 2.93 14.17
C LEU A 3 10.57 2.98 13.49
N THR A 4 11.61 2.58 14.21
CA THR A 4 12.96 2.38 13.67
C THR A 4 13.08 1.03 12.96
N GLU A 5 12.29 0.05 13.36
CA GLU A 5 12.28 -1.33 12.86
C GLU A 5 10.83 -1.76 12.56
N PRO A 6 10.57 -2.52 11.48
CA PRO A 6 9.26 -3.09 11.22
C PRO A 6 8.91 -4.19 12.23
N ARG A 7 7.64 -4.25 12.67
CA ARG A 7 7.16 -5.34 13.55
C ARG A 7 6.94 -6.66 12.81
N ILE A 8 6.63 -6.55 11.53
CA ILE A 8 6.51 -7.67 10.59
C ILE A 8 7.47 -7.34 9.46
N ASN A 9 8.51 -8.16 9.33
CA ASN A 9 9.50 -7.97 8.27
C ASN A 9 8.83 -8.16 6.90
N PRO A 10 9.04 -7.25 5.94
CA PRO A 10 8.66 -7.48 4.55
C PRO A 10 9.39 -8.72 4.00
N VAL A 11 8.78 -9.43 3.04
CA VAL A 11 9.48 -10.53 2.36
C VAL A 11 10.63 -10.00 1.49
N GLU A 12 11.82 -10.57 1.66
CA GLU A 12 13.03 -10.18 0.91
C GLU A 12 13.01 -10.74 -0.51
N GLU A 13 13.39 -9.94 -1.50
CA GLU A 13 13.29 -10.29 -2.93
C GLU A 13 14.08 -11.54 -3.33
N SER A 14 15.22 -11.78 -2.66
CA SER A 14 16.02 -12.99 -2.83
C SER A 14 15.25 -14.26 -2.50
N ASP A 15 14.29 -14.16 -1.57
CA ASP A 15 13.64 -15.30 -0.93
C ASP A 15 12.22 -15.51 -1.45
N TRP A 16 11.76 -14.71 -2.41
CA TRP A 16 10.40 -14.85 -2.93
C TRP A 16 10.19 -16.22 -3.57
N THR A 17 9.13 -16.88 -3.13
CA THR A 17 8.59 -18.06 -3.79
C THR A 17 8.02 -17.67 -5.17
N GLU A 18 7.80 -18.66 -6.03
CA GLU A 18 7.16 -18.43 -7.33
C GLU A 18 5.75 -17.80 -7.17
N SER A 19 5.00 -18.25 -6.16
CA SER A 19 3.67 -17.69 -5.85
C SER A 19 3.72 -16.23 -5.42
N GLN A 20 4.72 -15.85 -4.61
CA GLN A 20 4.94 -14.46 -4.20
C GLN A 20 5.41 -13.59 -5.37
N ARG A 21 6.28 -14.10 -6.25
CA ARG A 21 6.68 -13.40 -7.49
C ARG A 21 5.45 -13.09 -8.35
N ALA A 22 4.60 -14.08 -8.59
CA ALA A 22 3.37 -13.90 -9.36
C ALA A 22 2.39 -12.91 -8.69
N LEU A 23 2.29 -12.94 -7.35
CA LEU A 23 1.45 -12.02 -6.57
C LEU A 23 1.95 -10.57 -6.64
N LEU A 24 3.26 -10.37 -6.59
CA LEU A 24 3.90 -9.05 -6.43
C LEU A 24 4.25 -8.38 -7.77
N ALA A 25 4.44 -9.14 -8.84
CA ALA A 25 4.76 -8.60 -10.17
C ALA A 25 3.78 -7.49 -10.64
N PRO A 26 2.44 -7.61 -10.46
CA PRO A 26 1.51 -6.54 -10.81
C PRO A 26 1.61 -5.30 -9.91
N GLN A 27 2.27 -5.40 -8.75
CA GLN A 27 2.42 -4.31 -7.77
C GLN A 27 3.72 -3.52 -7.94
N VAL A 28 4.55 -3.87 -8.94
CA VAL A 28 5.77 -3.14 -9.26
C VAL A 28 5.40 -1.75 -9.78
N MET A 29 5.77 -0.73 -9.01
CA MET A 29 5.60 0.67 -9.40
C MET A 29 6.96 1.36 -9.40
N ARG A 30 7.32 1.94 -10.56
CA ARG A 30 8.61 2.65 -10.75
C ARG A 30 9.82 1.77 -10.39
N GLY A 31 9.76 0.50 -10.78
CA GLY A 31 10.87 -0.45 -10.61
C GLY A 31 10.99 -1.07 -9.23
N ARG A 32 10.05 -0.84 -8.31
CA ARG A 32 10.04 -1.49 -6.99
C ARG A 32 8.64 -1.84 -6.52
N VAL A 33 8.54 -2.79 -5.60
CA VAL A 33 7.32 -3.11 -4.88
C VAL A 33 7.31 -2.34 -3.55
N GLN A 34 6.20 -1.67 -3.24
CA GLN A 34 6.11 -0.89 -2.00
C GLN A 34 5.97 -1.82 -0.78
N ASN A 35 6.53 -1.41 0.36
CA ASN A 35 6.63 -2.23 1.58
C ASN A 35 5.30 -2.83 2.04
N ILE A 36 4.17 -2.15 1.84
CA ILE A 36 2.86 -2.70 2.21
C ILE A 36 2.55 -4.03 1.51
N PHE A 37 2.90 -4.16 0.22
CA PHE A 37 2.69 -5.40 -0.53
C PHE A 37 3.67 -6.49 -0.11
N LEU A 38 4.92 -6.12 0.15
CA LEU A 38 5.95 -7.02 0.68
C LEU A 38 5.59 -7.54 2.07
N THR A 39 5.06 -6.69 2.96
CA THR A 39 4.59 -7.13 4.28
C THR A 39 3.38 -8.05 4.16
N LEU A 40 2.41 -7.74 3.28
CA LEU A 40 1.23 -8.58 3.06
C LEU A 40 1.57 -9.93 2.42
N ALA A 41 2.62 -10.03 1.63
CA ALA A 41 3.06 -11.27 0.98
C ALA A 41 3.54 -12.36 1.96
N ASN A 42 3.81 -12.01 3.23
CA ASN A 42 3.93 -13.00 4.31
C ASN A 42 2.64 -13.86 4.46
N HIS A 43 1.49 -13.35 4.00
CA HIS A 43 0.20 -14.03 4.03
C HIS A 43 -0.54 -13.85 2.69
N GLU A 44 -0.12 -14.58 1.65
CA GLU A 44 -0.61 -14.41 0.28
C GLU A 44 -2.15 -14.46 0.13
N ALA A 45 -2.82 -15.36 0.86
CA ALA A 45 -4.28 -15.48 0.79
C ALA A 45 -4.99 -14.21 1.29
N LEU A 46 -4.45 -13.58 2.34
CA LEU A 46 -4.92 -12.29 2.84
C LEU A 46 -4.60 -11.18 1.84
N ALA A 47 -3.36 -11.13 1.34
CA ALA A 47 -2.90 -10.13 0.38
C ALA A 47 -3.82 -10.06 -0.84
N LYS A 48 -4.17 -11.22 -1.44
CA LYS A 48 -5.07 -11.32 -2.59
C LYS A 48 -6.42 -10.66 -2.34
N ARG A 49 -7.04 -10.92 -1.19
CA ARG A 49 -8.36 -10.34 -0.83
C ARG A 49 -8.25 -8.85 -0.50
N TRP A 50 -7.20 -8.47 0.21
CA TRP A 50 -6.95 -7.07 0.56
C TRP A 50 -6.75 -6.20 -0.68
N MET A 51 -6.00 -6.68 -1.69
CA MET A 51 -5.77 -5.93 -2.92
C MET A 51 -7.05 -5.65 -3.71
N VAL A 52 -8.02 -6.57 -3.70
CA VAL A 52 -9.34 -6.33 -4.32
C VAL A 52 -10.04 -5.14 -3.64
N PHE A 53 -10.02 -5.11 -2.31
CA PHE A 53 -10.61 -4.02 -1.55
C PHE A 53 -9.86 -2.69 -1.76
N ALA A 54 -8.53 -2.70 -1.67
CA ALA A 54 -7.70 -1.51 -1.89
C ALA A 54 -7.90 -0.93 -3.30
N ASN A 55 -7.97 -1.79 -4.33
CA ASN A 55 -8.24 -1.37 -5.70
C ASN A 55 -9.62 -0.74 -5.86
N HIS A 56 -10.64 -1.21 -5.12
CA HIS A 56 -11.94 -0.56 -5.12
C HIS A 56 -11.83 0.88 -4.62
N ILE A 57 -11.19 1.10 -3.46
CA ILE A 57 -11.01 2.43 -2.89
C ILE A 57 -10.23 3.34 -3.85
N LEU A 58 -9.09 2.88 -4.38
CA LEU A 58 -8.17 3.72 -5.15
C LEU A 58 -8.63 3.97 -6.60
N HIS A 59 -9.33 3.03 -7.24
CA HIS A 59 -9.58 3.11 -8.69
C HIS A 59 -11.04 2.92 -9.10
N LYS A 60 -11.88 2.32 -8.26
CA LYS A 60 -13.29 2.04 -8.59
C LYS A 60 -14.28 2.83 -7.73
N SER A 61 -13.79 3.67 -6.82
CA SER A 61 -14.60 4.56 -6.00
C SER A 61 -15.25 5.65 -6.86
N LYS A 62 -16.45 6.09 -6.44
CA LYS A 62 -17.15 7.24 -7.04
C LYS A 62 -16.57 8.59 -6.61
N LEU A 63 -15.71 8.61 -5.58
CA LEU A 63 -15.05 9.83 -5.13
C LEU A 63 -14.06 10.31 -6.18
N SER A 64 -13.99 11.64 -6.35
CA SER A 64 -12.94 12.26 -7.14
C SER A 64 -11.56 11.90 -6.55
N PRO A 65 -10.47 11.92 -7.34
CA PRO A 65 -9.12 11.73 -6.82
C PRO A 65 -8.81 12.66 -5.64
N ARG A 66 -9.17 13.95 -5.74
CA ARG A 66 -8.98 14.93 -4.66
C ARG A 66 -9.68 14.52 -3.37
N ASP A 67 -10.98 14.24 -3.43
CA ASP A 67 -11.76 13.93 -2.23
C ASP A 67 -11.29 12.63 -1.59
N ARG A 68 -10.95 11.63 -2.41
CA ARG A 68 -10.39 10.37 -1.94
C ARG A 68 -9.08 10.59 -1.19
N GLU A 69 -8.13 11.33 -1.76
CA GLU A 69 -6.84 11.56 -1.12
C GLU A 69 -6.97 12.41 0.16
N ILE A 70 -7.89 13.38 0.21
CA ILE A 70 -8.19 14.12 1.46
C ILE A 70 -8.65 13.16 2.56
N LEU A 71 -9.56 12.23 2.24
CA LEU A 71 -10.03 11.23 3.20
C LEU A 71 -8.91 10.30 3.64
N ILE A 72 -8.10 9.79 2.71
CA ILE A 72 -6.97 8.91 3.03
C ILE A 72 -5.97 9.63 3.94
N LEU A 73 -5.59 10.86 3.61
CA LEU A 73 -4.69 11.67 4.44
C LEU A 73 -5.28 11.93 5.83
N ARG A 74 -6.59 12.20 5.91
CA ARG A 74 -7.27 12.42 7.18
C ARG A 74 -7.28 11.15 8.04
N VAL A 75 -7.53 9.99 7.45
CA VAL A 75 -7.46 8.70 8.15
C VAL A 75 -6.02 8.40 8.58
N GLY A 76 -5.03 8.59 7.70
CA GLY A 76 -3.61 8.46 8.03
C GLY A 76 -3.20 9.33 9.22
N TRP A 77 -3.70 10.57 9.28
CA TRP A 77 -3.49 11.47 10.43
C TRP A 77 -4.15 10.95 11.72
N LEU A 78 -5.44 10.59 11.66
CA LEU A 78 -6.19 10.10 12.82
C LEU A 78 -5.62 8.78 13.39
N CYS A 79 -5.14 7.90 12.52
CA CYS A 79 -4.47 6.66 12.89
C CYS A 79 -2.97 6.86 13.22
N GLN A 80 -2.47 8.10 13.15
CA GLN A 80 -1.05 8.44 13.36
C GLN A 80 -0.08 7.59 12.49
N SER A 81 -0.51 7.26 11.28
CA SER A 81 0.22 6.43 10.32
C SER A 81 1.11 7.30 9.43
N GLY A 82 2.39 7.43 9.82
CA GLY A 82 3.37 8.18 9.03
C GLY A 82 3.65 7.55 7.66
N TYR A 83 3.53 6.22 7.54
CA TYR A 83 3.70 5.52 6.26
C TYR A 83 2.57 5.88 5.30
N GLU A 84 1.31 5.74 5.73
CA GLU A 84 0.13 6.07 4.91
C GLU A 84 0.17 7.54 4.47
N TRP A 85 0.37 8.44 5.43
CA TRP A 85 0.42 9.87 5.16
C TRP A 85 1.55 10.23 4.18
N GLY A 86 2.75 9.67 4.39
CA GLY A 86 3.90 9.93 3.53
C GLY A 86 3.76 9.41 2.10
N GLN A 87 3.08 8.26 1.90
CA GLN A 87 2.77 7.77 0.56
C GLN A 87 1.75 8.67 -0.14
N HIS A 88 0.69 9.04 0.58
CA HIS A 88 -0.46 9.70 -0.01
C HIS A 88 -0.32 11.21 -0.14
N VAL A 89 0.57 11.88 0.60
CA VAL A 89 0.74 13.35 0.46
C VAL A 89 1.18 13.74 -0.95
N LEU A 90 2.06 12.95 -1.56
CA LEU A 90 2.54 13.18 -2.93
C LEU A 90 1.47 12.89 -3.99
N ILE A 91 0.53 12.00 -3.68
CA ILE A 91 -0.60 11.67 -4.57
C ILE A 91 -1.66 12.76 -4.44
N GLY A 92 -2.03 13.15 -3.21
CA GLY A 92 -2.96 14.22 -2.92
C GLY A 92 -2.55 15.56 -3.53
N GLN A 93 -1.28 15.94 -3.41
CA GLN A 93 -0.75 17.16 -4.05
C GLN A 93 -0.93 17.17 -5.58
N LYS A 94 -0.87 16.01 -6.24
CA LYS A 94 -1.09 15.88 -7.68
C LYS A 94 -2.57 15.84 -8.05
N ALA A 95 -3.41 15.35 -7.15
CA ALA A 95 -4.86 15.34 -7.31
C ALA A 95 -5.48 16.73 -7.17
N GLY A 96 -4.68 17.71 -6.71
CA GLY A 96 -5.07 19.10 -6.47
C GLY A 96 -5.55 19.27 -5.05
#